data_AF-A0A9Q3BA71-F1
#
_entry.id   AF-A0A9Q3BA71-F1
#
_cell.length_a   1.000
_cell.length_b   1.000
_cell.length_c   1.000
_cell.angle_alpha   90.00
_cell.angle_beta   90.00
_cell.angle_gamma   90.00
#
_symmetry.space_group_name_H-M   'P 1'
#
loop_
_entity.id
_entity.type
_entity.pdbx_description
1 polymer ?
#
loop_
_entity_poly.entity_id
_entity_poly.type
_entity_poly.pdbx_seq_one_letter_code
_entity_poly.pdbx_strand_id
1 'polypeptide(L)'
;MIQIQAPKSSWEIVHMDLLTAPPPGEDRSFKACLVLADRYRKTPMFLPCHKDDTAMDTAIMIWNVVIINTGLFQNVMSDRDPKFTSALWTNIHNLFGEK
;
A
#
# COMPACT_ATOMS: atom_id res chain seq x y z
N MET A 1 17.40 9.60 -11.23
CA MET A 1 17.08 8.62 -10.18
C MET A 1 16.80 9.40 -8.91
N ILE A 2 15.62 9.27 -8.31
CA ILE A 2 15.34 9.88 -7.00
C ILE A 2 16.11 9.05 -5.97
N GLN A 3 17.03 9.68 -5.24
CA GLN A 3 17.77 9.02 -4.15
C GLN A 3 16.93 9.08 -2.89
N ILE A 4 16.47 7.92 -2.45
CA ILE A 4 15.68 7.79 -1.23
C ILE A 4 16.63 7.39 -0.10
N GLN A 5 16.70 8.23 0.93
CA GLN A 5 17.48 7.95 2.14
C GLN A 5 17.06 6.63 2.78
N ALA A 6 18.00 5.93 3.40
CA ALA A 6 17.68 4.71 4.14
C ALA A 6 16.68 5.03 5.27
N PRO A 7 15.65 4.19 5.48
CA PRO A 7 14.70 4.40 6.58
C PRO A 7 15.43 4.27 7.91
N LYS A 8 15.05 5.09 8.89
CA LYS A 8 15.59 5.09 10.25
C LYS A 8 14.75 4.23 11.18
N SER A 9 13.49 4.01 10.84
CA SER A 9 12.51 3.26 11.62
C SER A 9 11.59 2.40 10.75
N SER A 10 10.95 1.40 11.38
CA SER A 10 9.94 0.58 10.71
C SER A 10 8.76 1.44 10.27
N TRP A 11 8.21 1.13 9.09
CA TRP A 11 7.06 1.79 8.46
C TRP A 11 7.28 3.24 8.03
N GLU A 12 8.52 3.73 8.03
CA GLU A 12 8.85 5.06 7.54
C GLU A 12 8.71 5.15 6.02
N ILE A 13 9.27 4.16 5.31
CA ILE A 13 9.28 4.11 3.84
C ILE A 13 8.68 2.79 3.39
N VAL A 14 7.56 2.85 2.69
CA VAL A 14 6.79 1.68 2.25
C VAL A 14 6.66 1.66 0.73
N HIS A 15 6.97 0.51 0.14
CA HIS A 15 6.63 0.23 -1.24
C HIS A 15 5.30 -0.50 -1.30
N MET A 16 4.38 -0.03 -2.15
CA MET A 16 3.08 -0.63 -2.39
C MET A 16 2.99 -1.15 -3.81
N ASP A 17 2.50 -2.37 -3.98
CA ASP A 17 2.34 -3.00 -5.29
C ASP A 17 1.07 -3.85 -5.31
N LEU A 18 0.40 -3.92 -6.46
CA LEU A 18 -0.78 -4.74 -6.65
C LEU A 18 -0.43 -5.97 -7.51
N LEU A 19 -0.28 -7.12 -6.85
CA LEU A 19 -0.11 -8.39 -7.55
C LEU A 19 -1.46 -8.85 -8.10
N THR A 20 -1.61 -8.81 -9.42
CA THR A 20 -2.81 -9.31 -10.09
C THR A 20 -2.65 -10.78 -10.49
N ALA A 21 -3.67 -11.59 -10.22
CA ALA A 21 -3.69 -13.04 -10.48
C ALA A 21 -2.62 -13.88 -9.73
N PRO A 22 -2.57 -13.81 -8.38
CA PRO A 22 -1.82 -14.78 -7.59
C PRO A 22 -2.41 -16.20 -7.75
N PRO A 23 -1.66 -17.26 -7.41
CA PRO A 23 -2.21 -18.60 -7.26
C PRO A 23 -3.46 -18.58 -6.37
N PRO A 24 -4.51 -19.37 -6.68
CA PRO A 24 -5.73 -19.37 -5.88
C PRO A 24 -5.46 -19.73 -4.42
N GLY A 25 -5.93 -18.91 -3.51
CA GLY A 25 -5.97 -19.22 -2.08
C GLY A 25 -7.12 -20.14 -1.70
N GLU A 26 -7.33 -20.31 -0.39
CA GLU A 26 -8.47 -21.05 0.16
C GLU A 26 -9.80 -20.40 -0.26
N ASP A 27 -9.90 -19.08 -0.10
CA ASP A 27 -10.98 -18.30 -0.70
C ASP A 27 -10.60 -17.89 -2.13
N ARG A 28 -11.40 -18.38 -3.08
CA ARG A 28 -11.21 -18.14 -4.51
C ARG A 28 -11.73 -16.77 -4.95
N SER A 29 -12.43 -16.02 -4.10
CA SER A 29 -12.92 -14.68 -4.39
C SER A 29 -11.77 -13.68 -4.58
N PHE A 30 -10.69 -13.80 -3.81
CA PHE A 30 -9.53 -12.93 -3.88
C PHE A 30 -8.69 -13.23 -5.13
N LYS A 31 -8.76 -12.33 -6.11
CA LYS A 31 -8.05 -12.43 -7.40
C LYS A 31 -6.86 -11.48 -7.52
N ALA A 32 -6.57 -10.73 -6.46
CA ALA A 32 -5.43 -9.84 -6.36
C ALA A 32 -4.84 -9.88 -4.94
N CYS A 33 -3.64 -9.35 -4.79
CA CYS A 33 -3.00 -9.17 -3.51
C CYS A 33 -2.29 -7.82 -3.46
N LEU A 34 -2.60 -7.00 -2.47
CA LEU A 34 -1.85 -5.79 -2.18
C LEU A 34 -0.62 -6.18 -1.35
N VAL A 35 0.54 -5.80 -1.85
CA VAL A 35 1.83 -6.05 -1.20
C VAL A 35 2.32 -4.73 -0.60
N LEU A 36 2.63 -4.74 0.70
CA LEU A 36 3.28 -3.63 1.38
C LEU A 36 4.67 -4.07 1.86
N ALA A 37 5.71 -3.52 1.25
CA ALA A 37 7.09 -3.79 1.64
C ALA A 37 7.67 -2.58 2.40
N ASP A 38 7.79 -2.72 3.72
CA ASP A 38 8.52 -1.78 4.56
C ASP A 38 10.02 -1.90 4.28
N ARG A 39 10.66 -0.80 3.85
CA ARG A 39 12.06 -0.79 3.44
C ARG A 39 13.04 -0.96 4.61
N TYR A 40 12.57 -0.85 5.86
CA TYR A 40 13.34 -1.18 7.07
C TYR A 40 13.24 -2.68 7.42
N ARG A 41 12.13 -3.35 7.07
CA ARG A 41 11.91 -4.76 7.38
C ARG A 41 12.35 -5.66 6.22
N LYS A 42 12.61 -6.93 6.53
CA LYS A 42 12.96 -7.94 5.52
C LYS A 42 11.74 -8.66 4.93
N THR A 43 10.55 -8.42 5.47
CA THR A 43 9.34 -9.20 5.17
C THR A 43 8.21 -8.25 4.75
N PRO A 44 7.63 -8.41 3.56
CA PRO A 44 6.44 -7.67 3.15
C PRO A 44 5.19 -8.22 3.84
N MET A 45 4.14 -7.39 3.88
CA MET A 45 2.79 -7.83 4.19
C MET A 45 2.00 -8.07 2.91
N PHE A 46 1.17 -9.11 2.92
CA PHE A 46 0.31 -9.51 1.83
C PHE A 46 -1.15 -9.39 2.29
N LEU A 47 -1.91 -8.52 1.63
CA LEU A 47 -3.32 -8.32 1.89
C LEU A 47 -4.12 -8.87 0.70
N PRO A 48 -4.94 -9.93 0.90
CA PRO A 48 -5.80 -10.43 -0.17
C PRO A 48 -6.85 -9.38 -0.54
N CYS A 49 -7.08 -9.18 -1.82
CA CYS A 49 -8.02 -8.17 -2.33
C CYS A 49 -8.67 -8.62 -3.65
N HIS A 50 -9.68 -7.89 -4.08
CA HIS A 50 -10.38 -8.14 -5.34
C HIS A 50 -9.78 -7.28 -6.45
N LYS A 51 -9.88 -7.78 -7.69
CA LYS A 51 -9.36 -7.03 -8.85
C LYS A 51 -10.11 -5.73 -9.09
N ASP A 52 -11.39 -5.72 -8.76
CA ASP A 52 -12.35 -4.63 -8.90
C ASP A 52 -12.43 -3.71 -7.68
N ASP A 53 -11.66 -3.98 -6.62
CA ASP A 53 -11.55 -3.06 -5.48
C ASP A 53 -11.14 -1.67 -5.97
N THR A 54 -11.87 -0.65 -5.52
CA THR A 54 -11.60 0.74 -5.89
C THR A 54 -10.41 1.28 -5.11
N ALA A 55 -9.98 2.51 -5.45
CA ALA A 55 -9.00 3.23 -4.65
C ALA A 55 -9.47 3.43 -3.20
N MET A 56 -10.77 3.64 -2.98
CA MET A 56 -11.35 3.81 -1.64
C MET A 56 -11.31 2.51 -0.84
N ASP A 57 -11.71 1.40 -1.45
CA ASP A 57 -11.67 0.08 -0.80
C ASP A 57 -10.23 -0.26 -0.39
N THR A 58 -9.28 0.02 -1.29
CA THR A 58 -7.84 -0.16 -1.03
C THR A 58 -7.37 0.72 0.13
N ALA A 59 -7.76 2.00 0.17
CA ALA A 59 -7.39 2.92 1.25
C ALA A 59 -7.98 2.51 2.60
N ILE A 60 -9.25 2.08 2.64
CA ILE A 60 -9.92 1.57 3.84
C ILE A 60 -9.21 0.32 4.35
N MET A 61 -8.86 -0.62 3.46
CA MET A 61 -8.14 -1.83 3.81
C MET A 61 -6.78 -1.51 4.43
N ILE A 62 -5.99 -0.63 3.82
CA ILE A 62 -4.70 -0.19 4.36
C ILE A 62 -4.87 0.47 5.73
N TRP A 63 -5.87 1.34 5.87
CA TRP A 63 -6.14 2.01 7.13
C TRP A 63 -6.43 1.01 8.26
N ASN A 64 -7.40 0.13 8.02
CA ASN A 64 -7.93 -0.79 9.03
C ASN A 64 -6.94 -1.89 9.41
N VAL A 65 -6.16 -2.39 8.45
CA VAL A 65 -5.25 -3.52 8.67
C VAL A 65 -3.85 -3.05 9.02
N VAL A 66 -3.37 -1.98 8.39
CA VAL A 66 -1.96 -1.58 8.49
C VAL A 66 -1.77 -0.37 9.36
N ILE A 67 -2.39 0.77 9.03
CA ILE A 67 -2.12 2.06 9.68
C ILE A 67 -2.48 2.01 11.17
N ILE A 68 -3.59 1.36 11.54
CA ILE A 68 -3.99 1.19 12.95
C ILE A 68 -2.89 0.48 13.78
N ASN A 69 -2.14 -0.45 13.18
CA ASN A 69 -1.13 -1.23 13.88
C ASN A 69 0.29 -0.63 13.79
N THR A 70 0.55 0.19 12.78
CA THR A 70 1.91 0.60 12.40
C THR A 70 2.14 2.10 12.49
N GLY A 71 1.07 2.90 12.53
CA GLY A 71 1.12 4.35 12.36
C GLY A 71 1.05 4.77 10.90
N LEU A 72 1.15 6.08 10.65
CA LEU A 72 1.22 6.64 9.30
C LEU A 72 2.61 6.42 8.70
N PHE A 73 2.65 6.13 7.40
CA PHE A 73 3.89 6.09 6.64
C PHE A 73 4.37 7.52 6.36
N GLN A 74 5.69 7.73 6.27
CA GLN A 74 6.26 9.03 5.88
C GLN A 74 6.49 9.13 4.37
N ASN A 75 6.76 8.00 3.73
CA ASN A 75 6.92 7.93 2.28
C ASN A 75 6.30 6.65 1.75
N VAL A 76 5.42 6.80 0.76
CA VAL A 76 4.82 5.70 0.03
C VAL A 76 5.30 5.73 -1.41
N MET A 77 5.75 4.59 -1.91
CA MET A 77 6.13 4.41 -3.30
C MET A 77 5.27 3.32 -3.91
N SER A 78 4.41 3.69 -4.84
CA SER A 78 3.66 2.73 -5.64
C SER A 78 4.07 2.77 -7.10
N ASP A 79 3.63 1.78 -7.85
CA ASP A 79 3.59 1.88 -9.31
C ASP A 79 2.52 2.89 -9.76
N ARG A 80 2.27 2.94 -11.07
CA ARG A 80 1.28 3.83 -11.67
C ARG A 80 -0.10 3.17 -11.84
N ASP A 81 -0.45 2.21 -11.00
CA ASP A 81 -1.80 1.66 -11.00
C ASP A 81 -2.83 2.78 -10.71
N PRO A 82 -3.93 2.87 -11.48
CA PRO A 82 -4.96 3.90 -11.29
C PRO A 82 -5.53 3.97 -9.87
N LYS A 83 -5.50 2.86 -9.12
CA LYS A 83 -5.94 2.84 -7.72
C LYS A 83 -5.05 3.70 -6.84
N PHE A 84 -3.74 3.75 -7.09
CA PHE A 84 -2.77 4.54 -6.32
C PHE A 84 -2.60 5.97 -6.86
N THR A 85 -2.81 6.20 -8.16
CA THR A 85 -2.72 7.55 -8.74
C THR A 85 -4.04 8.33 -8.71
N SER A 86 -5.04 7.83 -7.98
CA SER A 86 -6.37 8.46 -7.92
C SER A 86 -6.36 9.78 -7.13
N ALA A 87 -7.35 10.63 -7.40
CA ALA A 87 -7.53 11.89 -6.66
C ALA A 87 -7.71 11.67 -5.15
N LEU A 88 -8.21 10.48 -4.74
CA LEU A 88 -8.32 10.09 -3.34
C LEU A 88 -6.96 10.16 -2.64
N TRP A 89 -5.93 9.51 -3.19
CA TRP A 89 -4.60 9.49 -2.58
C TRP A 89 -3.96 10.87 -2.58
N THR A 90 -4.15 11.65 -3.65
CA THR A 90 -3.71 13.05 -3.69
C THR A 90 -4.33 13.87 -2.55
N ASN A 91 -5.63 13.69 -2.31
CA ASN A 91 -6.33 14.38 -1.22
C ASN A 91 -5.89 13.89 0.16
N ILE A 92 -5.63 12.59 0.32
CA ILE A 92 -5.08 12.01 1.55
C ILE A 92 -3.70 12.60 1.86
N HIS A 93 -2.78 12.63 0.89
CA HIS A 93 -1.46 13.23 1.06
C HIS A 93 -1.56 14.72 1.46
N ASN A 94 -2.43 15.48 0.78
CA ASN A 94 -2.68 16.88 1.10
C ASN A 94 -3.24 17.07 2.52
N LEU A 95 -4.11 16.17 2.99
CA LEU A 95 -4.70 16.22 4.33
C LEU A 95 -3.65 15.99 5.43
N PHE A 96 -2.71 15.07 5.19
CA PHE A 96 -1.65 14.73 6.14
C PHE A 96 -0.40 15.63 6.03
N GLY A 97 -0.42 16.62 5.12
CA GLY A 97 0.64 17.62 5.00
C GLY A 97 1.92 17.11 4.32
N GLU A 98 1.86 15.98 3.63
CA GLU A 98 2.96 15.48 2.82
C GLU A 98 2.88 16.14 1.43
N LYS A 99 3.84 17.02 1.15
CA LYS A 99 4.04 17.63 -0.18
C LYS A 99 4.95 16.78 -1.04
#